data_AF-A0A357ML34-F1
#
_entry.id   AF-A0A357ML34-F1
#
_cell.length_a   1.000
_cell.length_b   1.000
_cell.length_c   1.000
_cell.angle_alpha   90.00
_cell.angle_beta   90.00
_cell.angle_gamma   90.00
#
_symmetry.space_group_name_H-M   'P 1'
#
loop_
_entity.id
_entity.type
_entity.pdbx_description
1 polymer ?
#
loop_
_entity_poly.entity_id
_entity_poly.type
_entity_poly.pdbx_seq_one_letter_code
_entity_poly.pdbx_strand_id
1 'polypeptide(L)'
;MVLTGPALIGEFEAAFRAELRALEGGDIRVAIKTATAQLARVRRKRQAIMRAIEDGADFQDYAARDQELKAEAEAVEHRVAALEAQQAARDRPPPDIPAIFGAALESLEALLGDPELVAQANEELATLIPSITLIPDPASEDGLTAEI
;
A
#
# COMPACT_ATOMS: atom_id res chain seq x y z
N MET A 1 20.78 -8.67 6.24
CA MET A 1 20.69 -7.98 4.92
C MET A 1 20.49 -6.51 5.27
N VAL A 2 21.55 -5.70 5.17
CA VAL A 2 21.54 -4.29 5.61
C VAL A 2 21.04 -3.44 4.44
N LEU A 3 19.94 -2.72 4.63
CA LEU A 3 19.35 -1.87 3.60
C LEU A 3 20.12 -0.54 3.55
N THR A 4 20.76 -0.24 2.42
CA THR A 4 21.45 1.03 2.17
C THR A 4 20.46 2.21 2.14
N GLY A 5 20.90 3.43 2.49
CA GLY A 5 20.07 4.66 2.48
C GLY A 5 19.10 4.84 1.29
N PRO A 6 19.47 4.58 0.02
CA PRO A 6 18.53 4.65 -1.11
C PRO A 6 17.42 3.59 -1.10
N ALA A 7 17.64 2.42 -0.49
CA ALA A 7 16.62 1.38 -0.35
C ALA A 7 15.56 1.75 0.69
N LEU A 8 15.97 2.39 1.79
CA LEU A 8 15.08 2.92 2.83
C LEU A 8 14.16 4.03 2.30
N ILE A 9 14.71 4.94 1.48
CA ILE A 9 13.93 5.99 0.82
C ILE A 9 12.92 5.37 -0.17
N GLY A 10 13.33 4.33 -0.91
CA GLY A 10 12.45 3.61 -1.83
C GLY A 10 11.26 2.94 -1.14
N GLU A 11 11.49 2.28 0.01
CA GLU A 11 10.41 1.68 0.81
C GLU A 11 9.47 2.74 1.39
N PHE A 12 10.00 3.87 1.87
CA PHE A 12 9.20 4.98 2.37
C PHE A 12 8.33 5.60 1.27
N GLU A 13 8.89 5.89 0.08
CA GLU A 13 8.11 6.43 -1.04
C GLU A 13 7.02 5.45 -1.51
N ALA A 14 7.32 4.15 -1.51
CA ALA A 14 6.34 3.12 -1.86
C ALA A 14 5.18 3.09 -0.85
N ALA A 15 5.49 3.14 0.45
CA ALA A 15 4.49 3.20 1.51
C ALA A 15 3.66 4.49 1.44
N PHE A 16 4.30 5.64 1.25
CA PHE A 16 3.64 6.94 1.14
C PHE A 16 2.71 7.02 -0.08
N ARG A 17 3.13 6.51 -1.24
CA ARG A 17 2.28 6.44 -2.45
C ARG A 17 1.12 5.46 -2.31
N ALA A 18 1.30 4.38 -1.55
CA ALA A 18 0.21 3.46 -1.23
C ALA A 18 -0.84 4.16 -0.36
N GLU A 19 -0.41 4.96 0.61
CA GLU A 19 -1.27 5.75 1.49
C GLU A 19 -2.01 6.87 0.75
N LEU A 20 -1.33 7.56 -0.18
CA LEU A 20 -1.94 8.58 -1.03
C LEU A 20 -3.04 7.99 -1.92
N ARG A 21 -2.78 6.80 -2.50
CA ARG A 21 -3.81 6.01 -3.21
C ARG A 21 -4.91 5.53 -2.28
N ALA A 22 -4.66 5.35 -0.98
CA ALA A 22 -5.69 5.02 -0.01
C ALA A 22 -6.59 6.21 0.36
N LEU A 23 -6.18 7.46 0.11
CA LEU A 23 -6.93 8.68 0.44
C LEU A 23 -7.91 9.17 -0.65
N GLU A 24 -7.78 8.74 -1.91
CA GLU A 24 -8.75 8.99 -3.00
C GLU A 24 -10.10 8.22 -2.81
N GLY A 25 -10.57 8.11 -1.56
CA GLY A 25 -11.60 7.21 -0.99
C GLY A 25 -12.99 7.25 -1.61
N GLY A 26 -13.36 8.41 -2.18
CA GLY A 26 -14.74 8.71 -2.55
C GLY A 26 -15.30 7.82 -3.66
N ASP A 27 -14.45 7.29 -4.53
CA ASP A 27 -14.89 6.57 -5.73
C ASP A 27 -15.18 5.08 -5.47
N ILE A 28 -14.43 4.42 -4.57
CA ILE A 28 -14.51 2.96 -4.42
C ILE A 28 -15.85 2.48 -3.87
N ARG A 29 -16.41 3.12 -2.84
CA ARG A 29 -17.71 2.69 -2.29
C ARG A 29 -18.84 2.88 -3.31
N VAL A 30 -18.79 3.93 -4.12
CA VAL A 30 -19.75 4.17 -5.20
C VAL A 30 -19.57 3.14 -6.32
N ALA A 31 -18.31 2.82 -6.67
CA ALA A 31 -17.98 1.79 -7.65
C ALA A 31 -18.46 0.39 -7.20
N ILE A 32 -18.26 0.02 -5.93
CA ILE A 32 -18.78 -1.24 -5.34
C ILE A 32 -20.31 -1.26 -5.45
N LYS A 33 -21.00 -0.20 -4.99
CA LYS A 33 -22.46 -0.12 -5.06
C LYS A 33 -22.98 -0.28 -6.49
N THR A 34 -22.31 0.35 -7.45
CA THR A 34 -22.68 0.30 -8.87
C THR A 34 -22.47 -1.09 -9.45
N ALA A 35 -21.32 -1.70 -9.19
CA ALA A 35 -21.00 -3.06 -9.64
C ALA A 35 -21.95 -4.11 -9.03
N THR A 36 -22.26 -4.01 -7.74
CA THR A 36 -23.24 -4.88 -7.08
C THR A 36 -24.65 -4.73 -7.66
N ALA A 37 -25.06 -3.49 -7.99
CA ALA A 37 -26.33 -3.24 -8.67
C ALA A 37 -26.36 -3.83 -10.09
N GLN A 38 -25.24 -3.77 -10.82
CA GLN A 38 -25.08 -4.41 -12.12
C GLN A 38 -25.21 -5.93 -12.00
N LEU A 39 -24.51 -6.54 -11.04
CA LEU A 39 -24.58 -7.98 -10.78
C LEU A 39 -26.02 -8.44 -10.50
N ALA A 40 -26.74 -7.69 -9.65
CA ALA A 40 -28.14 -7.97 -9.36
C ALA A 40 -29.03 -7.90 -10.63
N ARG A 41 -28.77 -6.97 -11.55
CA ARG A 41 -29.49 -6.87 -12.83
C ARG A 41 -29.20 -8.08 -13.73
N VAL A 42 -27.95 -8.49 -13.86
CA VAL A 42 -27.56 -9.66 -14.66
C VAL A 42 -28.21 -10.94 -14.11
N ARG A 43 -28.16 -11.14 -12.79
CA ARG A 43 -28.81 -12.28 -12.12
C ARG A 43 -30.34 -12.29 -12.34
N ARG A 44 -31.00 -11.13 -12.28
CA ARG A 44 -32.44 -11.03 -12.60
C ARG A 44 -32.76 -11.43 -14.04
N LYS A 45 -31.94 -11.00 -15.00
CA LYS A 45 -32.11 -11.40 -16.42
C LYS A 45 -31.99 -12.91 -16.59
N ARG A 46 -31.01 -13.55 -15.94
CA ARG A 46 -30.87 -15.02 -15.95
C ARG A 46 -32.06 -15.72 -15.31
N GLN A 47 -32.55 -15.20 -14.18
CA GLN A 47 -33.74 -15.76 -13.54
C GLN A 47 -34.99 -15.63 -14.43
N ALA A 48 -35.12 -14.55 -15.20
CA ALA A 48 -36.22 -14.40 -16.16
C ALA A 48 -36.14 -15.42 -17.29
N ILE A 49 -34.94 -15.74 -17.79
CA ILE A 49 -34.72 -16.81 -18.77
C ILE A 49 -35.14 -18.16 -18.19
N MET A 50 -34.71 -18.48 -16.97
CA MET A 50 -35.07 -19.75 -16.33
C MET A 50 -36.58 -19.87 -16.13
N ARG A 51 -37.27 -18.80 -15.75
CA ARG A 51 -38.74 -18.78 -15.67
C ARG A 51 -39.41 -19.00 -17.02
N ALA A 52 -38.92 -18.38 -18.09
CA ALA A 52 -39.47 -18.60 -19.42
C ALA A 52 -39.34 -20.07 -19.87
N ILE A 53 -38.22 -20.71 -19.52
CA ILE A 53 -38.00 -22.15 -19.76
C ILE A 53 -38.95 -22.99 -18.90
N GLU A 54 -39.13 -22.65 -17.62
CA GLU A 54 -40.11 -23.29 -16.72
C GLU A 54 -41.55 -23.19 -17.27
N ASP A 55 -41.89 -22.05 -17.89
CA ASP A 55 -43.19 -21.79 -18.52
C ASP A 55 -43.35 -22.46 -19.91
N GLY A 56 -42.35 -23.23 -20.35
CA GLY A 56 -42.43 -24.09 -21.53
C GLY A 56 -41.70 -23.57 -22.78
N ALA A 57 -40.88 -22.53 -22.66
CA ALA A 57 -40.02 -22.10 -23.77
C ALA A 57 -38.85 -23.07 -23.98
N ASP A 58 -38.37 -23.18 -25.23
CA ASP A 58 -37.22 -24.05 -25.54
C ASP A 58 -35.92 -23.43 -24.99
N PHE A 59 -35.14 -24.25 -24.30
CA PHE A 59 -33.82 -23.85 -23.81
C PHE A 59 -32.90 -23.39 -24.96
N GLN A 60 -33.01 -23.99 -26.15
CA GLN A 60 -32.17 -23.62 -27.30
C GLN A 60 -32.32 -22.15 -27.70
N ASP A 61 -33.51 -21.57 -27.52
CA ASP A 61 -33.79 -20.17 -27.84
C ASP A 61 -33.05 -19.19 -26.90
N TYR A 62 -32.66 -19.66 -25.72
CA TYR A 62 -32.01 -18.84 -24.69
C TYR A 62 -30.58 -19.27 -24.34
N ALA A 63 -30.09 -20.40 -24.86
CA ALA A 63 -28.80 -20.98 -24.47
C ALA A 63 -27.64 -19.99 -24.66
N ALA A 64 -27.56 -19.34 -25.83
CA ALA A 64 -26.54 -18.33 -26.11
C ALA A 64 -26.64 -17.15 -25.14
N ARG A 65 -27.86 -16.70 -24.84
CA ARG A 65 -28.09 -15.55 -23.95
C ARG A 65 -27.80 -15.88 -22.49
N ASP A 66 -28.12 -17.07 -22.00
CA ASP A 66 -27.74 -17.52 -20.65
C ASP A 66 -26.22 -17.63 -20.52
N GLN A 67 -25.53 -18.12 -21.56
CA GLN A 67 -24.06 -18.19 -21.55
C GLN A 67 -23.41 -16.80 -21.49
N GLU A 68 -23.90 -15.84 -22.28
CA GLU A 68 -23.44 -14.44 -22.20
C GLU A 68 -23.65 -13.86 -20.80
N LEU A 69 -24.84 -14.06 -20.22
CA LEU A 69 -25.16 -13.52 -18.91
C LEU A 69 -24.37 -14.22 -17.78
N LYS A 70 -23.99 -15.50 -17.94
CA LYS A 70 -23.07 -16.20 -17.03
C LYS A 70 -21.69 -15.52 -17.05
N ALA A 71 -21.13 -15.32 -18.25
CA ALA A 71 -19.84 -14.67 -18.40
C ALA A 71 -19.87 -13.21 -17.89
N GLU A 72 -20.95 -12.47 -18.13
CA GLU A 72 -21.14 -11.12 -17.59
C GLU A 72 -21.23 -11.15 -16.05
N ALA A 73 -21.94 -12.11 -15.47
CA ALA A 73 -22.04 -12.24 -14.02
C ALA A 73 -20.68 -12.53 -13.38
N GLU A 74 -19.91 -13.49 -13.93
CA GLU A 74 -18.57 -13.83 -13.45
C GLU A 74 -17.62 -12.61 -13.54
N ALA A 75 -17.63 -11.89 -14.66
CA ALA A 75 -16.80 -10.70 -14.83
C ALA A 75 -17.14 -9.60 -13.81
N VAL A 76 -18.44 -9.38 -13.55
CA VAL A 76 -18.88 -8.39 -12.56
C VAL A 76 -18.58 -8.85 -11.13
N GLU A 77 -18.70 -10.15 -10.82
CA GLU A 77 -18.32 -10.73 -9.52
C GLU A 77 -16.83 -10.55 -9.24
N HIS A 78 -15.97 -10.84 -10.21
CA HIS A 78 -14.53 -10.57 -10.10
C HIS A 78 -14.23 -9.10 -9.85
N ARG A 79 -14.96 -8.19 -10.53
CA ARG A 79 -14.80 -6.76 -10.33
C ARG A 79 -15.25 -6.31 -8.93
N VAL A 80 -16.36 -6.84 -8.42
CA VAL A 80 -16.82 -6.55 -7.04
C VAL A 80 -15.77 -7.02 -6.04
N ALA A 81 -15.28 -8.26 -6.16
CA ALA A 81 -14.27 -8.81 -5.25
C ALA A 81 -12.97 -7.99 -5.25
N ALA A 82 -12.52 -7.52 -6.42
CA ALA A 82 -11.34 -6.67 -6.52
C ALA A 82 -11.54 -5.31 -5.83
N LEU A 83 -12.71 -4.68 -6.00
CA LEU A 83 -13.05 -3.42 -5.35
C LEU A 83 -13.19 -3.56 -3.83
N GLU A 84 -13.79 -4.66 -3.36
CA GLU A 84 -13.91 -4.96 -1.93
C GLU A 84 -12.54 -5.22 -1.29
N ALA A 85 -11.64 -5.95 -1.96
CA ALA A 85 -10.27 -6.14 -1.51
C ALA A 85 -9.52 -4.80 -1.42
N GLN A 86 -9.73 -3.91 -2.40
CA GLN A 86 -9.16 -2.56 -2.38
C GLN A 86 -9.72 -1.73 -1.22
N GLN A 87 -11.02 -1.78 -0.95
CA GLN A 87 -11.64 -1.09 0.19
C GLN A 87 -11.09 -1.63 1.53
N ALA A 88 -10.96 -2.95 1.68
CA ALA A 88 -10.43 -3.58 2.88
C ALA A 88 -8.96 -3.19 3.15
N ALA A 89 -8.16 -3.00 2.10
CA ALA A 89 -6.80 -2.49 2.23
C ALA A 89 -6.77 -1.04 2.73
N ARG A 90 -7.75 -0.21 2.36
CA ARG A 90 -7.87 1.20 2.78
C ARG A 90 -8.40 1.36 4.19
N ASP A 91 -9.32 0.49 4.61
CA ASP A 91 -9.88 0.51 5.97
C ASP A 91 -8.91 -0.07 7.01
N ARG A 92 -7.75 -0.59 6.58
CA ARG A 92 -6.70 -1.00 7.49
C ARG A 92 -6.20 0.24 8.25
N PRO A 93 -6.10 0.19 9.59
CA PRO A 93 -5.55 1.31 10.35
C PRO A 93 -4.16 1.66 9.80
N PRO A 94 -3.85 2.96 9.63
CA PRO A 94 -2.54 3.37 9.18
C PRO A 94 -1.51 2.80 10.16
N PRO A 95 -0.36 2.32 9.65
CA PRO A 95 0.70 1.87 10.52
C PRO A 95 1.16 3.02 11.42
N ASP A 96 1.59 2.70 12.63
CA ASP A 96 2.09 3.69 13.59
C ASP A 96 3.42 4.27 13.08
N ILE A 97 3.31 5.40 12.37
CA ILE A 97 4.45 6.07 11.73
C ILE A 97 5.51 6.48 12.77
N PRO A 98 5.17 7.07 13.94
CA PRO A 98 6.12 7.27 15.03
C PRO A 98 6.85 5.99 15.45
N ALA A 99 6.16 4.87 15.61
CA ALA A 99 6.79 3.61 15.99
C ALA A 99 7.72 3.06 14.89
N ILE A 100 7.33 3.16 13.62
CA ILE A 100 8.18 2.76 12.48
C ILE A 100 9.44 3.62 12.42
N PHE A 101 9.29 4.92 12.57
CA PHE A 101 10.43 5.84 12.54
C PHE A 101 11.35 5.61 13.75
N GLY A 102 10.78 5.39 14.94
CA GLY A 102 11.53 5.03 16.14
C GLY A 102 12.36 3.75 15.95
N ALA A 103 11.74 2.69 15.42
CA ALA A 103 12.44 1.42 15.15
C ALA A 103 13.56 1.59 14.10
N ALA A 104 13.35 2.43 13.08
CA ALA A 104 14.39 2.74 12.10
C ALA A 104 15.56 3.53 12.74
N LEU A 105 15.25 4.45 13.66
CA LEU A 105 16.27 5.20 14.41
C LEU A 105 17.08 4.29 15.34
N GLU A 106 16.41 3.39 16.07
CA GLU A 106 17.06 2.40 16.93
C GLU A 106 17.94 1.44 16.12
N SER A 107 17.47 1.00 14.95
CA SER A 107 18.29 0.18 14.05
C SER A 107 19.50 0.93 13.52
N LEU A 108 19.37 2.24 13.24
CA LEU A 108 20.48 3.08 12.80
C LEU A 108 21.50 3.28 13.92
N GLU A 109 21.05 3.57 15.14
CA GLU A 109 21.90 3.71 16.31
C GLU A 109 22.66 2.41 16.61
N ALA A 110 21.98 1.25 16.52
CA ALA A 110 22.61 -0.06 16.69
C ALA A 110 23.68 -0.35 15.61
N LEU A 111 23.42 0.01 14.35
CA LEU A 111 24.37 -0.16 13.26
C LEU A 111 25.59 0.78 13.38
N LEU A 112 25.37 2.00 13.88
CA LEU A 112 26.45 2.98 14.12
C LEU A 112 27.27 2.65 15.37
N GLY A 113 26.71 1.90 16.32
CA GLY A 113 27.40 1.41 17.51
C GLY A 113 28.23 0.13 17.30
N ASP A 114 28.12 -0.53 16.14
CA ASP A 114 28.88 -1.75 15.83
C ASP A 114 30.34 -1.42 15.45
N PRO A 115 31.34 -1.86 16.24
CA PRO A 115 32.75 -1.55 16.01
C PRO A 115 33.27 -1.97 14.62
N GLU A 116 32.69 -3.00 14.00
CA GLU A 116 33.09 -3.45 12.65
C GLU A 116 32.51 -2.56 11.55
N LEU A 117 31.41 -1.84 11.82
CA LEU A 117 30.73 -0.95 10.88
C LEU A 117 31.07 0.54 11.10
N VAL A 118 31.62 0.91 12.26
CA VAL A 118 32.05 2.29 12.59
C VAL A 118 33.01 2.86 11.55
N ALA A 119 33.95 2.07 11.02
CA ALA A 119 34.88 2.54 9.99
C ALA A 119 34.15 2.93 8.70
N GLN A 120 33.23 2.08 8.25
CA GLN A 120 32.46 2.29 7.02
C GLN A 120 31.42 3.41 7.19
N ALA A 121 30.81 3.52 8.36
CA ALA A 121 29.91 4.62 8.71
C ALA A 121 30.65 5.96 8.78
N ASN A 122 31.86 6.01 9.33
CA ASN A 122 32.68 7.22 9.36
C ASN A 122 33.13 7.65 7.96
N GLU A 123 33.45 6.70 7.07
CA GLU A 123 33.74 7.00 5.67
C GLU A 123 32.54 7.64 4.95
N GLU A 124 31.34 7.07 5.12
CA GLU A 124 30.11 7.62 4.53
C GLU A 124 29.74 8.98 5.16
N LEU A 125 29.86 9.14 6.48
CA LEU A 125 29.63 10.43 7.16
C LEU A 125 30.64 11.50 6.71
N ALA A 126 31.89 11.12 6.42
CA ALA A 126 32.90 12.03 5.88
C ALA A 126 32.59 12.49 4.44
N THR A 127 31.76 11.75 3.69
CA THR A 127 31.25 12.24 2.40
C THR A 127 30.19 13.32 2.55
N LEU A 128 29.46 13.32 3.68
CA LEU A 128 28.36 14.23 3.96
C LEU A 128 28.78 15.45 4.77
N ILE A 129 29.79 15.30 5.65
CA ILE A 129 30.32 16.36 6.51
C ILE A 129 31.75 16.68 6.06
N PRO A 130 31.98 17.80 5.34
CA PRO A 130 33.29 18.12 4.76
C PRO A 130 34.37 18.42 5.81
N SER A 131 33.99 19.03 6.93
CA SER A 131 34.88 19.35 8.04
C SER A 131 34.09 19.64 9.30
N ILE A 132 34.59 19.19 10.45
CA ILE A 132 34.10 19.62 11.77
C ILE A 132 35.21 20.45 12.40
N THR A 133 34.91 21.70 12.77
CA THR A 133 35.87 22.56 13.46
C THR A 133 35.58 22.52 14.95
N LEU A 134 36.54 22.01 15.72
CA LEU A 134 36.47 22.02 17.18
C LEU A 134 37.03 23.36 17.69
N ILE A 135 36.18 24.12 18.36
CA ILE A 135 36.53 25.39 18.98
C ILE A 135 36.67 25.16 20.48
N PRO A 136 37.82 25.52 21.09
CA PRO A 136 37.96 25.47 22.55
C PRO A 136 36.90 26.33 23.22
N ASP A 137 36.09 25.72 24.08
CA ASP A 137 35.04 26.38 24.84
C ASP A 137 35.16 26.00 26.31
N PRO A 138 35.75 26.86 27.15
CA PRO A 138 35.95 26.56 28.56
C PRO A 138 34.64 26.53 29.38
N ALA A 139 33.50 26.86 28.77
CA ALA A 139 32.19 26.73 29.41
C ALA A 139 31.49 25.39 29.10
N SER A 140 32.00 24.59 28.16
CA SER A 140 31.50 23.24 27.86
C SER A 140 32.10 22.20 28.81
N GLU A 141 31.36 21.13 29.09
CA GLU A 141 31.76 20.09 30.06
C GLU A 141 33.08 19.39 29.67
N ASP A 142 33.34 19.27 28.37
CA ASP A 142 34.56 18.69 27.80
C ASP A 142 35.58 19.74 27.32
N GLY A 143 35.32 21.03 27.53
CA GLY A 143 36.20 22.13 27.13
C GLY A 143 36.23 22.42 25.63
N LEU A 144 35.32 21.83 24.86
CA LEU A 144 35.25 21.88 23.40
C LEU A 144 33.80 22.05 22.94
N THR A 145 33.60 22.83 21.87
CA THR A 145 32.33 22.97 21.15
C THR A 145 32.57 22.68 19.67
N ALA A 146 31.68 21.89 19.05
CA ALA A 146 31.78 21.50 17.64
C ALA A 146 30.85 22.34 16.76
N GLU A 147 31.40 22.93 15.69
CA GLU A 147 30.65 23.56 14.60
C GLU A 147 30.79 22.69 13.35
N ILE A 148 29.66 22.41 12.68
CA ILE A 148 29.53 21.53 11.50
C ILE A 148 29.31 22.38 10.25
#